data_AF-A0A0S1XDJ3-F1
#
_entry.id   AF-A0A0S1XDJ3-F1
#
_cell.length_a   1.000
_cell.length_b   1.000
_cell.length_c   1.000
_cell.angle_alpha   90.00
_cell.angle_beta   90.00
_cell.angle_gamma   90.00
#
_symmetry.space_group_name_H-M   'P 1'
#
loop_
_entity.id
_entity.type
_entity.pdbx_description
1 polymer ?
#
loop_
_entity_poly.entity_id
_entity_poly.type
_entity_poly.pdbx_seq_one_letter_code
_entity_poly.pdbx_strand_id
1 'polypeptide(L)'
;MEKSDDILSLYLDMLSSGFYIGNVRGSITAVTEEGEFPLISPVPTTTFDIFCSENSLILFGFWKHGEEAEYGYLKIPLSRIEMIGEIDDELILYVFSEKRTQDSIGFVRLNLYPEPIIKEKLLKMIEFGEE
;
A
#
# COMPACT_ATOMS: atom_id res chain seq x y z
N MET A 1 -13.29 -17.54 8.67
CA MET A 1 -13.55 -17.99 7.29
C MET A 1 -14.21 -16.89 6.48
N GLU A 2 -15.34 -16.32 6.90
CA GLU A 2 -16.07 -15.27 6.15
C GLU A 2 -15.19 -14.09 5.66
N LYS A 3 -14.34 -13.52 6.52
CA LYS A 3 -13.45 -12.40 6.14
C LYS A 3 -12.42 -12.72 5.04
N SER A 4 -12.06 -13.99 4.88
CA SER A 4 -11.10 -14.43 3.86
C SER A 4 -11.74 -14.50 2.49
N ASP A 5 -13.00 -14.93 2.44
CA ASP A 5 -13.76 -15.01 1.20
C ASP A 5 -14.06 -13.59 0.70
N ASP A 6 -14.37 -12.66 1.60
CA ASP A 6 -14.63 -11.24 1.26
C ASP A 6 -13.42 -10.56 0.60
N ILE A 7 -12.20 -10.75 1.15
CA ILE A 7 -11.00 -10.12 0.59
C ILE A 7 -10.58 -10.78 -0.73
N LEU A 8 -10.75 -12.10 -0.85
CA LEU A 8 -10.50 -12.79 -2.11
C LEU A 8 -11.50 -12.34 -3.19
N SER A 9 -12.78 -12.20 -2.86
CA SER A 9 -13.79 -11.66 -3.77
C SER A 9 -13.44 -10.25 -4.22
N LEU A 10 -13.08 -9.36 -3.29
CA LEU A 10 -12.66 -8.00 -3.63
C LEU A 10 -11.43 -7.98 -4.55
N TYR A 11 -10.46 -8.85 -4.29
CA TYR A 11 -9.28 -8.98 -5.14
C TYR A 11 -9.65 -9.46 -6.55
N LEU A 12 -10.53 -10.46 -6.69
CA LEU A 12 -11.01 -10.94 -7.98
C LEU A 12 -11.80 -9.86 -8.74
N ASP A 13 -12.62 -9.09 -8.03
CA ASP A 13 -13.33 -7.95 -8.61
C ASP A 13 -12.34 -6.91 -9.14
N MET A 14 -11.30 -6.59 -8.38
CA MET A 14 -10.24 -5.65 -8.79
C MET A 14 -9.42 -6.16 -9.98
N LEU A 15 -9.11 -7.46 -10.04
CA LEU A 15 -8.49 -8.07 -11.23
C LEU A 15 -9.37 -7.96 -12.48
N SER A 16 -10.69 -8.04 -12.32
CA SER A 16 -11.63 -8.00 -13.45
C SER A 16 -11.97 -6.60 -13.94
N SER A 17 -11.92 -5.60 -13.05
CA SER A 17 -12.49 -4.26 -13.29
C SER A 17 -11.54 -3.10 -12.97
N GLY A 18 -10.51 -3.32 -12.17
CA GLY A 18 -9.56 -2.30 -11.74
C GLY A 18 -8.40 -2.12 -12.72
N PHE A 19 -7.74 -0.96 -12.66
CA PHE A 19 -6.52 -0.73 -13.41
C PHE A 19 -5.33 -1.33 -12.67
N TYR A 20 -4.90 -2.52 -13.08
CA TYR A 20 -3.73 -3.17 -12.50
C TYR A 20 -2.43 -2.46 -12.93
N ILE A 21 -1.67 -1.98 -11.95
CA ILE A 21 -0.41 -1.26 -12.18
C ILE A 21 0.75 -2.25 -12.33
N GLY A 22 0.79 -3.25 -11.44
CA GLY A 22 1.87 -4.21 -11.31
C GLY A 22 2.02 -4.71 -9.87
N ASN A 23 2.97 -5.62 -9.65
CA ASN A 23 3.29 -6.14 -8.35
C ASN A 23 4.57 -5.50 -7.80
N VAL A 24 4.64 -5.27 -6.50
CA VAL A 24 5.79 -4.66 -5.84
C VAL A 24 6.13 -5.39 -4.55
N ARG A 25 7.42 -5.52 -4.23
CA ARG A 25 7.79 -5.93 -2.87
C ARG A 25 7.75 -4.71 -1.98
N GLY A 26 7.29 -4.84 -0.74
CA GLY A 26 7.36 -3.72 0.16
C GLY A 26 7.07 -4.07 1.60
N SER A 27 6.94 -3.01 2.39
CA SER A 27 6.48 -3.09 3.77
C SER A 27 5.58 -1.89 4.11
N ILE A 28 4.75 -2.07 5.13
CA ILE A 28 3.83 -1.06 5.62
C ILE A 28 4.11 -0.85 7.10
N THR A 29 4.39 0.38 7.48
CA THR A 29 4.76 0.75 8.86
C THR A 29 3.90 1.90 9.33
N ALA A 30 3.30 1.78 10.51
CA ALA A 30 2.71 2.92 11.21
C ALA A 30 3.84 3.68 11.92
N VAL A 31 3.96 4.96 11.66
CA VAL A 31 4.91 5.85 12.32
C VAL A 31 4.12 6.81 13.21
N THR A 32 4.53 6.90 14.47
CA THR A 32 3.91 7.74 15.49
C THR A 32 4.99 8.47 16.29
N GLU A 33 4.60 9.38 17.17
CA GLU A 33 5.53 10.04 18.09
C GLU A 33 6.23 9.05 19.05
N GLU A 34 5.60 7.90 19.32
CA GLU A 34 6.14 6.85 20.21
C GLU A 34 7.12 5.91 19.51
N GLY A 35 7.17 5.92 18.18
CA GLY A 35 8.05 5.07 17.38
C GLY A 35 7.40 4.50 16.12
N GLU A 36 8.09 3.52 15.53
CA GLU A 36 7.69 2.84 14.29
C GLU A 36 7.18 1.42 14.59
N PHE A 37 6.00 1.08 14.07
CA PHE A 37 5.33 -0.19 14.28
C PHE A 37 5.05 -0.87 12.94
N PRO A 38 5.66 -2.04 12.64
CA PRO A 38 5.42 -2.74 11.38
C PRO A 38 3.97 -3.25 11.35
N LEU A 39 3.20 -2.81 10.36
CA LEU A 39 1.87 -3.34 10.06
C LEU A 39 1.94 -4.55 9.12
N ILE A 40 2.83 -4.47 8.12
CA ILE A 40 3.18 -5.59 7.24
C ILE A 40 4.70 -5.62 7.08
N SER A 41 5.31 -6.71 7.51
CA SER A 41 6.76 -6.85 7.69
C SER A 41 7.51 -7.21 6.40
N PRO A 42 8.77 -6.76 6.24
CA PRO A 42 9.60 -7.04 5.07
C PRO A 42 10.20 -8.46 4.99
N VAL A 43 9.97 -9.38 5.95
CA VAL A 43 10.58 -10.72 5.89
C VAL A 43 9.59 -11.84 6.23
N PRO A 44 9.27 -12.73 5.26
CA PRO A 44 9.59 -12.62 3.83
C PRO A 44 8.88 -11.41 3.22
N THR A 45 9.53 -10.72 2.28
CA THR A 45 9.02 -9.48 1.68
C THR A 45 7.64 -9.74 1.09
N THR A 46 6.63 -9.11 1.67
CA THR A 46 5.27 -9.22 1.15
C THR A 46 5.26 -8.60 -0.24
N THR A 47 4.75 -9.36 -1.21
CA THR A 47 4.49 -8.85 -2.55
C THR A 47 3.08 -8.30 -2.56
N PHE A 48 2.94 -7.06 -2.99
CA PHE A 48 1.68 -6.37 -3.14
C PHE A 48 1.32 -6.27 -4.61
N ASP A 49 0.13 -6.73 -4.98
CA ASP A 49 -0.50 -6.36 -6.22
C ASP A 49 -1.10 -4.96 -6.06
N ILE A 50 -0.73 -4.04 -6.94
CA ILE A 50 -1.19 -2.65 -6.89
C ILE A 50 -2.20 -2.39 -7.99
N PHE A 51 -3.32 -1.82 -7.59
CA PHE A 51 -4.38 -1.36 -8.46
C PHE A 51 -4.59 0.13 -8.27
N CYS A 52 -4.96 0.81 -9.35
CA CYS A 52 -5.55 2.13 -9.29
C CYS A 52 -7.05 2.04 -9.56
N SER A 53 -7.83 2.76 -8.76
CA SER A 53 -9.20 3.16 -9.06
C SER A 53 -9.24 4.67 -9.30
N GLU A 54 -10.39 5.23 -9.68
CA GLU A 54 -10.53 6.65 -10.05
C GLU A 54 -9.92 7.64 -9.05
N ASN A 55 -9.93 7.33 -7.75
CA ASN A 55 -9.42 8.23 -6.70
C ASN A 55 -8.58 7.55 -5.62
N SER A 56 -8.25 6.26 -5.79
CA SER A 56 -7.54 5.51 -4.75
C SER A 56 -6.53 4.54 -5.33
N LEU A 57 -5.36 4.49 -4.70
CA LEU A 57 -4.40 3.40 -4.82
C LEU A 57 -4.80 2.25 -3.88
N ILE A 58 -4.79 1.02 -4.38
CA ILE A 58 -5.17 -0.16 -3.61
C ILE A 58 -4.03 -1.18 -3.71
N LEU A 59 -3.52 -1.62 -2.56
CA LEU A 59 -2.46 -2.63 -2.45
C LEU A 59 -3.06 -3.88 -1.84
N PHE A 60 -2.92 -5.04 -2.48
CA PHE A 60 -3.28 -6.35 -1.93
C PHE A 60 -2.02 -7.18 -1.69
N GLY A 61 -1.82 -7.67 -0.48
CA GLY A 61 -0.73 -8.58 -0.13
C GLY A 61 -1.28 -9.93 0.31
N PHE A 62 -0.63 -11.00 -0.16
CA PHE A 62 -0.88 -12.37 0.27
C PHE A 62 0.45 -13.01 0.65
N TRP A 63 0.55 -13.57 1.86
CA TRP A 63 1.77 -14.19 2.34
C TRP A 63 1.47 -15.38 3.25
N LYS A 64 2.52 -16.04 3.73
CA LYS A 64 2.41 -17.12 4.71
C LYS A 64 3.16 -16.77 5.98
N HIS A 65 2.55 -17.06 7.11
CA HIS A 65 3.19 -17.01 8.42
C HIS A 65 3.14 -18.39 9.06
N GLY A 66 4.22 -19.16 8.92
CA GLY A 66 4.22 -20.58 9.26
C GLY A 66 3.30 -21.38 8.32
N GLU A 67 2.31 -22.08 8.88
CA GLU A 67 1.31 -22.84 8.11
C GLU A 67 0.08 -22.01 7.72
N GLU A 68 -0.06 -20.80 8.28
CA GLU A 68 -1.21 -19.94 8.04
C GLU A 68 -0.99 -19.06 6.81
N ALA A 69 -2.03 -18.99 5.97
CA ALA A 69 -2.10 -18.00 4.90
C ALA A 69 -2.63 -16.70 5.47
N GLU A 70 -1.86 -15.63 5.30
CA GLU A 70 -2.23 -14.28 5.70
C GLU A 70 -2.49 -13.44 4.46
N TYR A 71 -3.38 -12.47 4.61
CA TYR A 71 -3.70 -11.51 3.58
C TYR A 71 -3.97 -10.16 4.22
N GLY A 72 -3.72 -9.11 3.45
CA GLY A 72 -4.02 -7.76 3.85
C GLY A 72 -4.23 -6.92 2.61
N TYR A 73 -5.05 -5.88 2.74
CA TYR A 73 -5.12 -4.87 1.71
C TYR A 73 -5.15 -3.49 2.34
N LEU A 74 -4.67 -2.50 1.59
CA LEU A 74 -4.68 -1.11 1.97
C LEU A 74 -5.28 -0.31 0.82
N LYS A 75 -6.31 0.48 1.10
CA LYS A 75 -6.92 1.43 0.16
C LYS A 75 -6.57 2.85 0.60
N ILE A 76 -5.90 3.58 -0.28
CA ILE A 76 -5.38 4.91 0.00
C ILE A 76 -5.96 5.90 -1.01
N PRO A 77 -6.68 6.95 -0.58
CA PRO A 77 -7.06 8.03 -1.47
C PRO A 77 -5.81 8.71 -2.05
N LEU A 78 -5.77 8.93 -3.36
CA LEU A 78 -4.60 9.51 -4.04
C LEU A 78 -4.25 10.89 -3.47
N SER A 79 -5.26 11.71 -3.15
CA SER A 79 -5.12 13.03 -2.53
C SER A 79 -4.51 13.05 -1.13
N ARG A 80 -4.19 11.88 -0.56
CA ARG A 80 -3.56 11.75 0.76
C ARG A 80 -2.20 11.09 0.72
N ILE A 81 -1.68 10.83 -0.48
CA ILE A 81 -0.35 10.28 -0.69
C ILE A 81 0.61 11.44 -0.88
N GLU A 82 1.56 11.62 0.03
CA GLU A 82 2.68 12.53 -0.18
C GLU A 82 3.95 11.72 -0.48
N MET A 83 4.62 12.06 -1.57
CA MET A 83 5.90 11.47 -1.95
C MET A 83 7.03 12.28 -1.32
N ILE A 84 7.79 11.69 -0.40
CA ILE A 84 8.82 12.43 0.35
C ILE A 84 10.23 12.18 -0.20
N GLY A 85 10.49 11.04 -0.85
CA GLY A 85 11.81 10.81 -1.43
C GLY A 85 12.00 9.46 -2.12
N GLU A 86 13.11 9.39 -2.84
CA GLU A 86 13.67 8.18 -3.42
C GLU A 86 15.02 7.91 -2.74
N ILE A 87 15.19 6.71 -2.16
CA ILE A 87 16.45 6.29 -1.55
C ILE A 87 16.77 4.90 -2.09
N ASP A 88 17.91 4.71 -2.76
CA ASP A 88 18.46 3.39 -3.13
C ASP A 88 17.43 2.39 -3.68
N ASP A 89 16.64 2.80 -4.69
CA ASP A 89 15.56 2.04 -5.36
C ASP A 89 14.24 1.86 -4.57
N GLU A 90 14.13 2.51 -3.40
CA GLU A 90 12.93 2.53 -2.57
C GLU A 90 12.05 3.75 -2.89
N LEU A 91 10.77 3.49 -3.19
CA LEU A 91 9.73 4.51 -3.24
C LEU A 91 9.05 4.58 -1.87
N ILE A 92 9.24 5.71 -1.17
CA ILE A 92 8.68 5.95 0.15
C ILE A 92 7.44 6.84 0.04
N LEU A 93 6.27 6.30 0.38
CA LEU A 93 5.00 7.03 0.37
C LEU A 93 4.49 7.25 1.80
N TYR A 94 4.04 8.47 2.09
CA TYR A 94 3.43 8.84 3.36
C TYR A 94 1.93 9.00 3.17
N VAL A 95 1.15 8.30 3.98
CA VAL A 95 -0.31 8.35 3.94
C VAL A 95 -0.83 9.03 5.19
N PHE A 96 -1.46 10.18 5.02
CA PHE A 96 -2.01 10.97 6.12
C PHE A 96 -3.48 10.61 6.39
N SER A 97 -3.84 10.51 7.67
CA SER A 97 -5.24 10.43 8.11
C SER A 97 -5.84 11.84 8.17
N GLU A 98 -6.96 12.08 7.46
CA GLU A 98 -7.74 13.33 7.55
C GLU A 98 -8.18 13.68 8.98
N LYS A 99 -8.28 12.66 9.84
CA LYS A 99 -8.51 12.88 11.26
C LYS A 99 -7.15 13.02 11.90
N ARG A 100 -6.90 14.23 12.44
CA ARG A 100 -6.21 14.39 13.72
C ARG A 100 -6.87 13.41 14.71
N THR A 101 -6.44 12.16 14.69
CA THR A 101 -6.74 11.20 15.75
C THR A 101 -5.99 11.74 16.95
N GLN A 102 -6.76 12.43 17.78
CA GLN A 102 -6.47 12.87 19.14
C GLN A 102 -5.02 12.60 19.58
N ASP A 103 -4.24 13.67 19.58
CA ASP A 103 -2.96 13.83 20.28
C ASP A 103 -1.75 13.00 19.81
N SER A 104 -1.73 12.48 18.58
CA SER A 104 -0.49 12.00 17.96
C SER A 104 -0.42 12.30 16.46
N ILE A 105 0.67 12.90 15.99
CA ILE A 105 0.96 13.01 14.55
C ILE A 105 1.44 11.63 14.08
N GLY A 106 0.52 10.80 13.59
CA GLY A 106 0.83 9.50 13.02
C GLY A 106 0.56 9.43 11.52
N PHE A 107 1.42 8.73 10.77
CA PHE A 107 1.23 8.45 9.35
C PHE A 107 1.58 7.00 9.04
N VAL A 108 1.08 6.50 7.91
CA VAL A 108 1.51 5.19 7.39
C VAL A 108 2.59 5.40 6.35
N ARG A 109 3.75 4.78 6.57
CA ARG A 109 4.86 4.73 5.62
C ARG A 109 4.76 3.46 4.79
N LEU A 110 4.75 3.61 3.46
CA LEU A 110 4.93 2.53 2.52
C LEU A 110 6.35 2.57 1.97
N ASN A 111 7.07 1.48 2.14
CA ASN A 111 8.40 1.30 1.57
C ASN A 111 8.27 0.28 0.43
N LEU A 112 8.30 0.75 -0.81
CA LEU A 112 8.05 -0.06 -2.00
C LEU A 112 9.33 -0.20 -2.83
N TYR A 113 9.58 -1.39 -3.37
CA TYR A 113 10.72 -1.70 -4.26
C TYR A 113 10.22 -2.04 -5.68
N PRO A 114 9.68 -1.05 -6.43
CA PRO A 114 9.13 -1.27 -7.75
C PRO A 114 10.21 -1.42 -8.82
N GLU A 115 9.94 -2.24 -9.84
CA GLU A 115 10.70 -2.16 -11.09
C GLU A 115 10.50 -0.79 -11.75
N PRO A 116 11.46 -0.29 -12.57
CA PRO A 116 11.41 1.06 -13.13
C PRO A 116 10.09 1.40 -13.84
N ILE A 117 9.51 0.46 -14.59
CA ILE A 117 8.25 0.67 -15.30
C ILE A 117 7.04 0.75 -14.38
N ILE A 118 7.05 0.01 -13.26
CA ILE A 118 5.98 0.05 -12.25
C ILE A 118 6.08 1.36 -11.48
N LYS A 119 7.31 1.77 -11.14
CA LYS A 119 7.58 3.05 -10.49
C LYS A 119 7.04 4.22 -11.32
N GLU A 120 7.38 4.29 -12.61
CA GLU A 120 6.91 5.37 -13.49
C GLU A 120 5.37 5.45 -13.52
N LYS A 121 4.69 4.31 -13.60
CA LYS A 121 3.22 4.27 -13.57
C LYS A 121 2.67 4.75 -12.22
N LEU A 122 3.26 4.33 -11.10
CA LEU A 122 2.80 4.75 -9.77
C LEU A 122 2.90 6.26 -9.59
N LEU A 123 4.04 6.85 -9.96
CA LEU A 123 4.25 8.29 -9.82
C LEU A 123 3.24 9.08 -10.66
N LYS A 124 2.99 8.66 -11.91
CA LYS A 124 1.98 9.29 -12.78
C LYS A 124 0.56 9.22 -12.21
N MET A 125 0.20 8.11 -11.57
CA MET A 125 -1.13 7.95 -10.97
C MET A 125 -1.30 8.82 -9.72
N ILE A 126 -0.23 8.95 -8.92
CA ILE A 126 -0.23 9.83 -7.73
C ILE A 126 -0.37 11.29 -8.18
N GLU A 127 0.44 11.73 -9.16
CA GLU A 127 0.40 13.09 -9.72
C GLU A 127 -1.00 13.44 -10.26
N PHE A 128 -1.62 12.53 -11.02
CA PHE A 128 -2.98 12.74 -11.53
C PHE A 128 -4.04 12.89 -10.43
N GLY A 129 -3.85 12.22 -9.28
CA GLY A 129 -4.80 12.29 -8.17
C GLY A 129 -4.64 13.50 -7.26
N GLU A 130 -3.63 14.34 -7.47
CA GLU A 130 -3.42 15.62 -6.80
C GLU A 130 -4.13 16.79 -7.52
N GLU A 131 -4.55 16.61 -8.78
CA GLU A 131 -5.32 17.58 -9.59
C GLU A 131 -6.83 17.61 -9.24
#